data_AF-A0A4Z0F6S4-F1
#
_entry.id   AF-A0A4Z0F6S4-F1
#
_cell.length_a   1.000
_cell.length_b   1.000
_cell.length_c   1.000
_cell.angle_alpha   90.00
_cell.angle_beta   90.00
_cell.angle_gamma   90.00
#
_symmetry.space_group_name_H-M   'P 1'
#
loop_
_entity.id
_entity.type
_entity.pdbx_description
1 polymer ?
#
loop_
_entity_poly.entity_id
_entity_poly.type
_entity_poly.pdbx_seq_one_letter_code
_entity_poly.pdbx_strand_id
1 'polypeptide(L)'
;MSKRSDLWDAFARSVRDHINDYTVPQYGDYPDDLLEEFSAENCVRAIEKYVRRYGKNSRPGQAQLDMLKIAHYASEAYRKMGEENG
;
A
#
# COMPACT_ATOMS: atom_id res chain seq x y z
N MET A 1 22.32 -7.89 11.21
CA MET A 1 21.21 -7.82 10.23
C MET A 1 21.75 -8.15 8.84
N SER A 2 20.90 -8.67 7.95
CA SER A 2 21.29 -8.95 6.58
C SER A 2 21.08 -7.71 5.71
N LYS A 3 21.87 -7.55 4.63
CA LYS A 3 21.65 -6.50 3.64
C LYS A 3 20.22 -6.49 3.07
N ARG A 4 19.54 -7.64 3.06
CA ARG A 4 18.15 -7.75 2.61
C ARG A 4 17.18 -7.13 3.62
N SER A 5 17.44 -7.32 4.92
CA SER A 5 16.70 -6.66 5.99
C SER A 5 16.86 -5.15 5.91
N ASP A 6 18.09 -4.66 5.70
CA ASP A 6 18.34 -3.21 5.62
C ASP A 6 17.60 -2.56 4.43
N LEU A 7 17.55 -3.26 3.28
CA LEU A 7 16.79 -2.83 2.11
C LEU A 7 15.27 -2.87 2.36
N TRP A 8 14.79 -3.88 3.09
CA TRP A 8 13.40 -3.96 3.51
C TRP A 8 13.03 -2.78 4.42
N ASP A 9 13.86 -2.45 5.40
CA ASP A 9 13.61 -1.35 6.32
C ASP A 9 13.62 0.01 5.61
N ALA A 10 14.48 0.18 4.61
CA ALA A 10 14.47 1.38 3.75
C ALA A 10 13.18 1.47 2.94
N PHE A 11 12.71 0.36 2.36
CA PHE A 11 11.45 0.31 1.64
C PHE A 11 10.24 0.58 2.55
N ALA A 12 10.21 -0.02 3.74
CA ALA A 12 9.14 0.16 4.71
C ALA A 12 9.04 1.63 5.18
N ARG A 13 10.17 2.34 5.28
CA ARG A 13 10.17 3.80 5.51
C ARG A 13 9.49 4.54 4.36
N SER A 14 9.82 4.23 3.11
CA SER A 14 9.17 4.87 1.95
C SER A 14 7.65 4.60 1.90
N VAL A 15 7.19 3.43 2.33
CA VAL A 15 5.75 3.14 2.44
C VAL A 15 5.11 4.00 3.53
N ARG A 16 5.78 4.14 4.69
CA ARG A 16 5.32 5.00 5.78
C ARG A 16 5.22 6.46 5.35
N ASP A 17 6.25 6.98 4.69
CA ASP A 17 6.26 8.36 4.18
C ASP A 17 5.13 8.56 3.17
N HIS A 18 4.89 7.58 2.28
CA HIS A 18 3.74 7.61 1.38
C HIS A 18 2.38 7.66 2.12
N ILE A 19 2.21 6.90 3.20
CA ILE A 19 0.98 6.93 3.99
C ILE A 19 0.79 8.30 4.64
N ASN A 20 1.81 8.80 5.34
CA ASN A 20 1.76 10.05 6.10
C ASN A 20 1.61 11.29 5.21
N ASP A 21 2.36 11.34 4.10
CA ASP A 21 2.49 12.55 3.30
C ASP A 21 1.51 12.59 2.13
N TYR A 22 0.93 11.44 1.75
CA TYR A 22 0.04 11.34 0.60
C TYR A 22 -1.33 10.76 0.96
N THR A 23 -1.40 9.59 1.60
CA THR A 23 -2.68 8.89 1.83
C THR A 23 -3.51 9.59 2.89
N VAL A 24 -2.97 9.79 4.09
CA VAL A 24 -3.70 10.37 5.22
C VAL A 24 -4.27 11.75 4.90
N PRO A 25 -3.50 12.69 4.30
CA PRO A 25 -4.03 13.99 3.92
C PRO A 25 -5.16 13.95 2.88
N GLN A 26 -5.26 12.88 2.07
CA GLN A 26 -6.24 12.77 0.99
C GLN A 26 -7.48 11.99 1.36
N TYR A 27 -7.34 10.97 2.19
CA TYR A 27 -8.38 9.96 2.40
C TYR A 27 -8.80 9.81 3.87
N GLY A 28 -8.21 10.60 4.78
CA GLY A 28 -8.41 10.44 6.22
C GLY A 28 -7.39 9.48 6.83
N ASP A 29 -7.45 9.35 8.15
CA ASP A 29 -6.64 8.41 8.93
C ASP A 29 -7.54 7.38 9.62
N TYR A 30 -6.96 6.28 10.04
CA TYR A 30 -7.66 5.23 10.77
C TYR A 30 -8.29 5.79 12.08
N PRO A 31 -9.55 5.42 12.43
CA PRO A 31 -10.46 4.51 11.73
C PRO A 31 -11.49 5.22 10.82
N ASP A 32 -11.32 6.51 10.55
CA ASP A 32 -12.31 7.34 9.82
C ASP A 32 -12.04 7.40 8.30
N ASP A 33 -11.14 6.55 7.80
CA ASP A 33 -10.75 6.49 6.39
C ASP A 33 -11.61 5.52 5.55
N LEU A 34 -11.43 5.57 4.23
CA LEU A 34 -12.13 4.68 3.29
C LEU A 34 -11.67 3.22 3.37
N LEU A 35 -10.51 2.93 3.97
CA LEU A 35 -9.99 1.57 4.05
C LEU A 35 -10.77 0.76 5.08
N GLU A 36 -11.37 1.38 6.08
CA GLU A 36 -12.25 0.68 7.02
C GLU A 36 -13.51 0.12 6.35
N GLU A 37 -14.00 0.72 5.27
CA GLU A 37 -15.10 0.17 4.46
C GLU A 37 -14.67 -0.97 3.53
N PHE A 38 -13.37 -1.21 3.36
CA PHE A 38 -12.85 -2.23 2.45
C PHE A 38 -12.81 -3.60 3.13
N SER A 39 -13.16 -4.66 2.40
CA SER A 39 -12.80 -6.04 2.72
C SER A 39 -11.37 -6.35 2.28
N ALA A 40 -10.82 -7.50 2.70
CA ALA A 40 -9.53 -7.96 2.18
C ALA A 40 -9.55 -8.11 0.65
N GLU A 41 -10.67 -8.57 0.06
CA GLU A 41 -10.84 -8.68 -1.39
C GLU A 41 -10.76 -7.31 -2.09
N ASN A 42 -11.38 -6.27 -1.52
CA ASN A 42 -11.32 -4.92 -2.07
C ASN A 42 -9.86 -4.41 -2.14
N CYS A 43 -9.06 -4.70 -1.11
CA CYS A 43 -7.63 -4.37 -1.10
C CYS A 43 -6.85 -5.13 -2.19
N VAL A 44 -7.11 -6.42 -2.38
CA VAL A 44 -6.46 -7.22 -3.46
C VAL A 44 -6.82 -6.68 -4.84
N ARG A 45 -8.09 -6.31 -5.08
CA ARG A 45 -8.52 -5.68 -6.34
C ARG A 45 -7.81 -4.34 -6.58
N ALA A 46 -7.56 -3.55 -5.53
CA ALA A 46 -6.77 -2.32 -5.63
C ALA A 46 -5.31 -2.60 -6.02
N ILE A 47 -4.69 -3.67 -5.52
CA ILE A 47 -3.35 -4.11 -5.92
C ILE A 47 -3.31 -4.43 -7.42
N GLU A 48 -4.28 -5.20 -7.93
CA GLU A 48 -4.32 -5.58 -9.35
C GLU A 48 -4.32 -4.35 -10.27
N LYS A 49 -5.06 -3.30 -9.91
CA LYS A 49 -5.10 -2.04 -10.67
C LYS A 49 -3.71 -1.45 -10.86
N TYR A 50 -2.87 -1.45 -9.83
CA TYR A 50 -1.51 -0.89 -9.89
C TYR A 50 -0.54 -1.82 -10.60
N VAL A 51 -0.66 -3.15 -10.40
CA VAL A 51 0.13 -4.14 -11.16
C VAL A 51 -0.09 -3.98 -12.66
N ARG A 52 -1.33 -3.78 -13.11
CA ARG A 52 -1.67 -3.57 -14.54
C ARG A 52 -1.05 -2.31 -15.16
N ARG A 53 -0.59 -1.35 -14.35
CA ARG A 53 0.07 -0.11 -14.81
C ARG A 53 1.57 -0.26 -15.03
N TYR A 54 2.17 -1.35 -14.54
CA TYR A 54 3.60 -1.58 -14.71
C TYR A 54 4.00 -1.54 -16.19
N GLY A 55 5.05 -0.75 -16.51
CA GLY A 55 5.51 -0.52 -17.88
C GLY A 55 4.62 0.37 -18.75
N LYS A 56 3.47 0.86 -18.24
CA LYS A 56 2.51 1.70 -18.98
C LYS A 56 2.39 3.12 -18.42
N ASN A 57 3.19 3.45 -17.41
CA ASN A 57 3.17 4.76 -16.78
C ASN A 57 3.80 5.82 -17.70
N SER A 58 3.09 6.93 -17.93
CA SER A 58 3.55 8.05 -18.76
C SER A 58 4.39 9.08 -18.01
N ARG A 59 4.32 9.10 -16.67
CA ARG A 59 5.02 10.06 -15.82
C ARG A 59 6.19 9.39 -15.08
N PRO A 60 7.38 10.03 -15.02
CA PRO A 60 8.50 9.54 -14.24
C PRO A 60 8.13 9.30 -12.77
N GLY A 61 8.72 8.28 -12.15
CA GLY A 61 8.49 7.93 -10.73
C GLY A 61 7.17 7.22 -10.41
N GLN A 62 6.18 7.23 -11.33
CA GLN A 62 4.88 6.59 -11.05
C GLN A 62 4.98 5.08 -10.85
N ALA A 63 5.87 4.39 -11.55
CA ALA A 63 6.06 2.96 -11.36
C ALA A 63 6.55 2.62 -9.93
N GLN A 64 7.42 3.45 -9.34
CA GLN A 64 7.86 3.27 -7.96
C GLN A 64 6.74 3.64 -6.97
N LEU A 65 6.01 4.72 -7.21
CA LEU A 65 4.86 5.10 -6.40
C LEU A 65 3.77 4.02 -6.41
N ASP A 66 3.50 3.40 -7.56
CA ASP A 66 2.57 2.28 -7.68
C ASP A 66 3.01 1.08 -6.82
N MET A 67 4.32 0.83 -6.66
CA MET A 67 4.83 -0.20 -5.73
C MET A 67 4.56 0.15 -4.26
N LEU A 68 4.69 1.43 -3.87
CA LEU A 68 4.35 1.88 -2.51
C LEU A 68 2.84 1.70 -2.23
N LYS A 69 2.00 2.03 -3.20
CA LYS A 69 0.54 1.81 -3.12
C LYS A 69 0.20 0.34 -2.99
N ILE A 70 0.84 -0.53 -3.77
CA ILE A 70 0.66 -1.98 -3.67
C ILE A 70 1.01 -2.47 -2.27
N ALA A 71 2.14 -2.03 -1.72
CA ALA A 71 2.58 -2.44 -0.38
C ALA A 71 1.61 -1.99 0.70
N HIS A 72 1.10 -0.76 0.62
CA HIS A 72 0.09 -0.25 1.53
C HIS A 72 -1.22 -1.05 1.44
N TYR A 73 -1.75 -1.32 0.24
CA TYR A 73 -2.94 -2.17 0.13
C TYR A 73 -2.69 -3.62 0.56
N ALA A 74 -1.47 -4.14 0.39
CA ALA A 74 -1.12 -5.48 0.85
C ALA A 74 -1.05 -5.57 2.38
N SER A 75 -0.57 -4.53 3.07
CA SER A 75 -0.59 -4.50 4.54
C SER A 75 -2.02 -4.47 5.08
N GLU A 76 -2.91 -3.69 4.45
CA GLU A 76 -4.33 -3.65 4.84
C GLU A 76 -5.07 -4.96 4.54
N ALA A 77 -4.80 -5.57 3.39
CA ALA A 77 -5.35 -6.88 3.07
C ALA A 77 -4.94 -7.93 4.12
N TYR A 78 -3.66 -7.94 4.52
CA TYR A 78 -3.16 -8.85 5.55
C TYR A 78 -3.85 -8.64 6.89
N ARG A 79 -4.00 -7.39 7.34
CA ARG A 79 -4.71 -7.06 8.59
C ARG A 79 -6.15 -7.55 8.55
N LYS A 80 -6.88 -7.23 7.48
CA LYS A 80 -8.30 -7.58 7.32
C LYS A 80 -8.53 -9.09 7.19
N MET A 81 -7.63 -9.82 6.53
CA MET A 81 -7.68 -11.29 6.56
C MET A 81 -7.52 -11.85 7.98
N GLY A 82 -6.74 -11.19 8.84
CA GLY A 82 -6.63 -11.56 10.25
C GLY A 82 -7.94 -11.36 11.02
N GLU A 83 -8.68 -10.29 10.72
CA GLU A 83 -9.99 -9.98 11.30
C GLU A 83 -11.09 -10.93 10.78
N GLU A 84 -11.07 -11.28 9.49
CA GLU A 84 -12.03 -12.20 8.88
C GLU A 84 -11.90 -13.65 9.38
N ASN A 85 -10.70 -14.05 9.82
CA ASN A 85 -10.41 -15.41 10.32
C ASN A 85 -10.57 -15.57 11.85
N GLY A 86 -10.84 -14.48 12.58
CA GLY A 86 -11.02 -14.47 14.04
C GLY A 86 -12.48 -14.52 14.45
#